data_AF-A0A7V6DR12-F1
#
_entry.id   AF-A0A7V6DR12-F1
#
_cell.length_a   1.000
_cell.length_b   1.000
_cell.length_c   1.000
_cell.angle_alpha   90.00
_cell.angle_beta   90.00
_cell.angle_gamma   90.00
#
_symmetry.space_group_name_H-M   'P 1'
#
loop_
_entity.id
_entity.type
_entity.pdbx_description
1 polymer ?
#
loop_
_entity_poly.entity_id
_entity_poly.type
_entity_poly.pdbx_seq_one_letter_code
_entity_poly.pdbx_strand_id
1 'polypeptide(L)'
;MAFHSGPLPPPELLENYERVVPGSAERILVMAENQSAHRQQLESRYLSAEIRNSLLGVIFALLLGITGPSLSGLCIYAGQGWPGAALGGAMLVSLVGTFIYGTKQRRIEREQKFQLMVKNQ
;
A
#
# COMPACT_ATOMS: atom_id res chain seq x y z
N MET A 1 -8.95 -38.40 -9.54
CA MET A 1 -9.52 -37.41 -8.60
C MET A 1 -9.22 -36.03 -9.15
N ALA A 2 -10.24 -35.31 -9.63
CA ALA A 2 -10.06 -33.99 -10.20
C ALA A 2 -9.77 -32.97 -9.08
N PHE A 3 -8.51 -32.59 -8.95
CA PHE A 3 -8.07 -31.55 -8.01
C PHE A 3 -8.33 -30.20 -8.69
N HIS A 4 -9.38 -29.49 -8.28
CA HIS A 4 -9.69 -28.18 -8.82
C HIS A 4 -9.35 -27.11 -7.79
N SER A 5 -8.43 -26.22 -8.16
CA SER A 5 -8.06 -25.06 -7.35
C SER A 5 -8.60 -23.81 -8.03
N GLY A 6 -9.81 -23.43 -7.64
CA GLY A 6 -10.49 -22.25 -8.12
C GLY A 6 -11.73 -21.96 -7.26
N PRO A 7 -12.26 -20.73 -7.28
CA PRO A 7 -13.42 -20.33 -6.48
C PRO A 7 -14.72 -21.03 -6.90
N LEU A 8 -14.71 -21.69 -8.07
CA LEU A 8 -15.86 -22.43 -8.61
C LEU A 8 -15.59 -23.94 -8.56
N PRO A 9 -16.59 -24.76 -8.21
CA PRO A 9 -16.48 -26.20 -8.32
C PRO A 9 -16.47 -26.64 -9.81
N PRO A 10 -15.93 -27.83 -10.11
CA PRO A 10 -15.97 -28.39 -11.47
C PRO A 10 -17.40 -28.44 -12.03
N PRO A 11 -17.56 -28.34 -13.37
CA PRO A 11 -18.87 -28.40 -14.02
C PRO A 11 -19.67 -29.66 -13.66
N GLU A 12 -19.00 -30.80 -13.58
CA GLU A 12 -19.59 -32.09 -13.19
C GLU A 12 -20.17 -32.05 -11.76
N LEU A 13 -19.51 -31.33 -10.84
CA LEU A 13 -20.00 -31.15 -9.47
C LEU A 13 -21.18 -30.18 -9.43
N LEU A 14 -21.15 -29.10 -10.20
CA LEU A 14 -22.28 -28.16 -10.33
C LEU A 14 -23.54 -28.86 -10.86
N GLU A 15 -23.39 -29.74 -11.85
CA GLU A 15 -24.50 -30.53 -12.39
C GLU A 15 -25.09 -31.47 -11.32
N ASN A 16 -24.24 -32.10 -10.50
CA ASN A 16 -24.70 -32.91 -9.38
C ASN A 16 -25.42 -32.09 -8.32
N TYR A 17 -24.94 -30.88 -7.99
CA TYR A 17 -25.62 -29.98 -7.06
C TYR A 17 -27.02 -29.61 -7.59
N GLU A 18 -27.13 -29.25 -8.86
CA GLU A 18 -28.40 -28.89 -9.49
C GLU A 18 -29.41 -30.05 -9.48
N ARG A 19 -28.94 -31.28 -9.67
CA ARG A 19 -29.78 -32.49 -9.60
C ARG A 19 -30.28 -32.79 -8.18
N VAL A 20 -29.47 -32.51 -7.15
CA VAL A 20 -29.85 -32.79 -5.74
C VAL A 20 -30.73 -31.67 -5.18
N VAL A 21 -30.40 -30.42 -5.48
CA VAL A 21 -31.15 -29.22 -5.09
C VAL A 21 -31.25 -28.30 -6.31
N PRO A 22 -32.39 -28.29 -7.02
CA PRO A 22 -32.59 -27.38 -8.14
C PRO A 22 -32.39 -25.91 -7.73
N GLY A 23 -31.70 -25.14 -8.57
CA GLY A 23 -31.29 -23.76 -8.35
C GLY A 23 -30.03 -23.59 -7.49
N SER A 24 -29.39 -24.67 -7.06
CA SER A 24 -28.16 -24.59 -6.23
C SER A 24 -26.93 -24.21 -7.04
N ALA A 25 -26.82 -24.62 -8.31
CA ALA A 25 -25.70 -24.25 -9.16
C ALA A 25 -25.67 -22.73 -9.42
N GLU A 26 -26.84 -22.13 -9.69
CA GLU A 26 -26.99 -20.68 -9.83
C GLU A 26 -26.57 -19.95 -8.55
N ARG A 27 -27.03 -20.41 -7.37
CA ARG A 27 -26.64 -19.81 -6.08
C ARG A 27 -25.13 -19.87 -5.84
N ILE A 28 -24.47 -20.95 -6.23
CA ILE A 28 -23.00 -21.09 -6.11
C ILE A 28 -22.29 -20.11 -7.04
N LEU A 29 -22.74 -19.98 -8.29
CA LEU A 29 -22.20 -19.02 -9.26
C LEU A 29 -22.36 -17.57 -8.75
N VAL A 30 -23.57 -17.21 -8.31
CA VAL A 30 -23.86 -15.88 -7.74
C VAL A 30 -23.01 -15.62 -6.49
N MET A 31 -22.82 -16.61 -5.63
CA MET A 31 -21.94 -16.48 -4.47
C MET A 31 -20.49 -16.21 -4.89
N ALA A 32 -19.96 -16.92 -5.89
CA ALA A 32 -18.61 -16.72 -6.40
C ALA A 32 -18.43 -15.36 -7.10
N GLU A 33 -19.43 -14.90 -7.85
CA GLU A 33 -19.46 -13.56 -8.45
C GLU A 33 -19.45 -12.48 -7.37
N ASN A 34 -20.30 -12.61 -6.35
CA ASN A 34 -20.36 -11.65 -5.24
C ASN A 34 -19.05 -11.60 -4.45
N GLN A 35 -18.40 -12.74 -4.21
CA GLN A 35 -17.09 -12.79 -3.55
C GLN A 35 -16.01 -12.12 -4.42
N SER A 36 -16.02 -12.40 -5.73
CA SER A 36 -15.14 -11.76 -6.70
C SER A 36 -15.33 -10.24 -6.73
N ALA A 37 -16.58 -9.78 -6.80
CA ALA A 37 -16.94 -8.36 -6.81
C ALA A 37 -16.55 -7.67 -5.49
N HIS A 38 -16.81 -8.31 -4.35
CA HIS A 38 -16.41 -7.81 -3.04
C HIS A 38 -14.88 -7.65 -2.94
N ARG A 39 -14.12 -8.66 -3.40
CA ARG A 39 -12.65 -8.59 -3.43
C ARG A 39 -12.14 -7.45 -4.31
N GLN A 40 -12.69 -7.30 -5.50
CA GLN A 40 -12.35 -6.20 -6.42
C GLN A 40 -12.67 -4.82 -5.80
N GLN A 41 -13.81 -4.70 -5.11
CA GLN A 41 -14.16 -3.45 -4.42
C GLN A 41 -13.19 -3.13 -3.27
N LEU A 42 -12.79 -4.13 -2.49
CA LEU A 42 -11.80 -3.95 -1.43
C LEU A 42 -10.43 -3.56 -2.01
N GLU A 43 -9.97 -4.24 -3.06
CA GLU A 43 -8.72 -3.92 -3.77
C GLU A 43 -8.75 -2.48 -4.31
N SER A 44 -9.85 -2.07 -4.94
CA SER A 44 -10.04 -0.70 -5.46
C SER A 44 -10.03 0.36 -4.35
N ARG A 45 -10.73 0.11 -3.24
CA ARG A 45 -10.75 1.02 -2.07
C ARG A 45 -9.38 1.13 -1.44
N TYR A 46 -8.69 0.01 -1.27
CA TYR A 46 -7.34 -0.03 -0.73
C TYR A 46 -6.37 0.76 -1.62
N LEU A 47 -6.37 0.53 -2.93
CA LEU A 47 -5.53 1.25 -3.88
C LEU A 47 -5.82 2.76 -3.87
N SER A 48 -7.10 3.14 -3.84
CA SER A 48 -7.50 4.55 -3.78
C SER A 48 -7.03 5.24 -2.49
N ALA A 49 -7.15 4.54 -1.35
CA ALA A 49 -6.66 5.03 -0.07
C ALA A 49 -5.13 5.17 -0.06
N GLU A 50 -4.41 4.20 -0.62
CA GLU A 50 -2.96 4.21 -0.74
C GLU A 50 -2.48 5.38 -1.61
N ILE A 51 -3.11 5.60 -2.77
CA ILE A 51 -2.82 6.74 -3.65
C ILE A 51 -3.03 8.06 -2.92
N ARG A 52 -4.14 8.21 -2.20
CA ARG A 52 -4.44 9.43 -1.44
C ARG A 52 -3.41 9.67 -0.33
N ASN A 53 -3.05 8.64 0.42
CA ASN A 53 -2.05 8.74 1.48
C ASN A 53 -0.67 9.12 0.91
N SER A 54 -0.30 8.53 -0.23
CA SER A 54 0.94 8.86 -0.94
C SER A 54 0.96 10.32 -1.39
N LEU A 55 -0.13 10.80 -2.02
CA LEU A 55 -0.27 12.20 -2.45
C LEU A 55 -0.19 13.18 -1.28
N LEU A 56 -0.88 12.89 -0.17
CA LEU A 56 -0.81 13.72 1.03
C LEU A 56 0.62 13.77 1.57
N GLY A 57 1.32 12.64 1.62
CA GLY A 57 2.73 12.58 2.01
C GLY A 57 3.63 13.46 1.14
N VAL A 58 3.44 13.42 -0.18
CA VAL A 58 4.19 14.27 -1.14
C VAL A 58 3.87 15.75 -0.93
N ILE A 59 2.60 16.11 -0.72
CA ILE A 59 2.18 17.50 -0.46
C ILE A 59 2.82 18.03 0.84
N PHE A 60 2.80 17.25 1.93
CA PHE A 60 3.44 17.66 3.18
C PHE A 60 4.96 17.78 3.04
N ALA A 61 5.61 16.87 2.31
CA ALA A 61 7.03 16.96 2.01
C ALA A 61 7.38 18.22 1.22
N LEU A 62 6.55 18.59 0.23
CA LEU A 62 6.71 19.83 -0.54
C LEU A 62 6.53 21.06 0.35
N LEU A 63 5.49 21.08 1.20
CA LEU A 63 5.25 22.18 2.13
C LEU A 63 6.43 22.38 3.09
N LEU A 64 6.95 21.31 3.68
CA LEU A 64 8.14 21.38 4.53
C LEU A 64 9.39 21.81 3.76
N GLY A 65 9.54 21.32 2.52
CA GLY A 65 10.65 21.67 1.63
C GLY A 65 10.65 23.14 1.19
N ILE A 66 9.49 23.80 1.14
CA ILE A 66 9.38 25.23 0.84
C ILE A 66 9.51 26.07 2.11
N THR A 67 8.75 25.72 3.15
CA THR A 67 8.65 26.52 4.38
C THR A 67 9.94 26.50 5.20
N GLY A 68 10.60 25.33 5.32
CA GLY A 68 11.83 25.18 6.10
C GLY A 68 12.97 26.10 5.63
N PRO A 69 13.39 26.02 4.34
CA PRO A 69 14.40 26.90 3.79
C PRO A 69 13.98 28.37 3.77
N SER A 70 12.70 28.68 3.52
CA SER A 70 12.21 30.07 3.51
C SER A 70 12.32 30.72 4.90
N LEU A 71 11.92 30.02 5.96
CA LEU A 71 12.06 30.51 7.34
C LEU A 71 13.53 30.61 7.77
N SER A 72 14.33 29.58 7.45
CA SER A 72 15.77 29.59 7.74
C SER A 72 16.47 30.78 7.07
N GLY A 73 16.17 31.03 5.79
CA GLY A 73 16.70 32.18 5.03
C GLY A 73 16.27 33.52 5.61
N LEU A 74 15.00 33.68 6.01
CA LEU A 74 14.50 34.88 6.68
C LEU A 74 15.21 35.14 8.01
N CYS A 75 15.43 34.11 8.83
CA CYS A 75 16.16 34.24 10.10
C CYS A 75 17.62 34.67 9.90
N ILE A 76 18.29 34.14 8.87
CA ILE A 76 19.65 34.54 8.51
C ILE A 76 19.65 36.01 8.05
N TYR A 77 18.69 36.40 7.21
CA TYR A 77 18.58 37.77 6.72
C TYR A 77 18.29 38.79 7.85
N ALA A 78 17.51 38.39 8.87
CA ALA A 78 17.23 39.21 10.06
C ALA A 78 18.44 39.35 11.02
N GLY A 79 19.63 38.85 10.64
CA GLY A 79 20.86 38.94 11.43
C GLY A 79 21.01 37.84 12.49
N GLN A 80 20.04 36.92 12.59
CA GLN A 80 20.09 35.79 13.52
C GLN A 80 20.63 34.53 12.82
N GLY A 81 21.92 34.57 12.48
CA GLY A 81 22.59 33.49 11.75
C GLY A 81 22.57 32.14 12.49
N TRP A 82 22.77 32.12 13.81
CA TRP A 82 22.76 30.89 14.60
C TRP A 82 21.40 30.17 14.59
N PRO A 83 20.27 30.83 14.94
CA PRO A 83 18.94 30.21 14.84
C PRO A 83 18.60 29.75 13.43
N GLY A 84 18.93 30.54 12.40
CA GLY A 84 18.68 30.20 11.00
C GLY A 84 19.46 28.95 10.56
N ALA A 85 20.74 28.85 10.92
CA ALA A 85 21.58 27.69 10.62
C ALA A 85 21.15 26.43 11.37
N ALA A 86 20.79 26.55 12.66
CA ALA A 86 20.30 25.44 13.46
C ALA A 86 19.00 24.86 12.89
N LEU A 87 18.04 25.72 12.52
CA LEU A 87 16.77 25.30 11.91
C LEU A 87 16.98 24.67 10.53
N GLY A 88 17.79 25.29 9.67
CA GLY A 88 18.09 24.75 8.35
C GLY A 88 18.81 23.40 8.41
N GLY A 89 19.80 23.27 9.31
CA GLY A 89 20.53 22.03 9.55
C GLY A 89 19.62 20.92 10.07
N ALA A 90 18.76 21.21 11.06
CA ALA A 90 17.82 20.24 11.60
C ALA A 90 16.84 19.72 10.53
N MET A 91 16.33 20.60 9.67
CA MET A 91 15.44 20.22 8.57
C MET A 91 16.15 19.32 7.55
N LEU A 92 17.39 19.64 7.17
CA LEU A 92 18.18 18.81 6.27
C LEU A 92 18.48 17.43 6.86
N VAL A 93 18.92 17.37 8.12
CA VAL A 93 19.19 16.10 8.82
C VAL A 93 17.93 15.25 8.92
N SER A 94 16.77 15.86 9.23
CA SER A 94 15.49 15.17 9.26
C SER A 94 15.15 14.57 7.90
N LEU A 95 15.24 15.35 6.82
CA LEU A 95 14.93 14.89 5.47
C LEU A 95 15.85 13.74 5.04
N VAL A 96 17.17 13.92 5.17
CA VAL A 96 18.16 12.87 4.86
C VAL A 96 17.91 11.62 5.71
N GLY A 97 17.60 11.79 6.99
CA GLY A 97 17.25 10.71 7.91
C GLY A 97 16.04 9.90 7.43
N THR A 98 14.95 10.57 7.02
CA THR A 98 13.76 9.90 6.47
C THR A 98 14.05 9.13 5.18
N PHE A 99 14.88 9.67 4.28
CA PHE A 99 15.31 8.98 3.06
C PHE A 99 16.15 7.73 3.34
N ILE A 100 17.12 7.82 4.26
CA ILE A 100 17.96 6.69 4.66
C ILE A 100 17.11 5.61 5.32
N TYR A 101 16.25 6.00 6.27
CA TYR A 101 15.35 5.07 6.95
C TYR A 101 14.41 4.38 5.96
N GLY A 102 13.79 5.13 5.05
CA GLY A 102 12.92 4.58 4.00
C GLY A 102 13.64 3.60 3.08
N THR A 103 14.90 3.87 2.72
CA THR A 103 15.71 2.97 1.88
C THR A 103 16.04 1.67 2.63
N LYS A 104 16.39 1.76 3.91
CA LYS A 104 16.65 0.60 4.77
C LYS A 104 15.40 -0.27 4.95
N GLN A 105 14.25 0.35 5.19
CA GLN A 105 12.98 -0.35 5.37
C GLN A 105 12.58 -1.13 4.12
N ARG A 106 12.69 -0.52 2.93
CA ARG A 106 12.41 -1.20 1.65
C ARG A 106 13.33 -2.39 1.40
N ARG A 107 14.58 -2.33 1.86
CA ARG A 107 15.51 -3.46 1.77
C ARG A 107 15.07 -4.62 2.66
N ILE A 108 14.72 -4.33 3.92
CA ILE A 108 14.25 -5.33 4.88
C ILE A 108 12.98 -6.02 4.37
N GLU A 109 12.02 -5.27 3.84
CA GLU A 109 10.78 -5.83 3.26
C GLU A 109 11.04 -6.78 2.09
N ARG A 110 12.01 -6.45 1.21
CA ARG A 110 12.41 -7.33 0.10
C ARG A 110 13.07 -8.61 0.59
N GLU A 111 13.96 -8.50 1.58
CA GLU A 111 14.62 -9.66 2.19
C GLU A 111 13.59 -10.57 2.87
N GLN A 112 12.62 -10.02 3.60
CA GLN A 112 11.53 -10.79 4.20
C GLN A 112 10.67 -11.48 3.15
N LYS A 113 10.25 -10.78 2.08
CA LYS A 113 9.50 -11.37 0.97
C LYS A 113 10.28 -12.49 0.28
N PHE A 114 11.58 -12.32 0.08
CA PHE A 114 12.45 -13.35 -0.49
C PHE A 114 12.52 -14.59 0.41
N GLN A 115 12.74 -14.42 1.71
CA GLN A 115 12.77 -15.54 2.66
C GLN A 115 11.44 -16.29 2.73
N LEU A 116 10.30 -15.58 2.65
CA LEU A 116 8.98 -16.20 2.59
C LEU A 116 8.78 -17.02 1.30
N MET A 117 9.28 -16.53 0.16
CA MET A 117 9.23 -17.27 -1.10
C MET A 117 10.09 -18.53 -1.07
N VAL A 118 11.28 -18.48 -0.46
CA VAL A 118 12.16 -19.65 -0.32
C VAL A 118 11.62 -20.68 0.67
N LYS A 119 10.96 -20.25 1.74
CA LYS A 119 10.42 -21.16 2.78
C LYS A 119 9.11 -21.87 2.38
N ASN A 120 8.33 -21.27 1.47
CA ASN A 120 7.07 -21.85 0.97
C ASN A 120 7.24 -22.69 -0.32
N GLN A 121 8.47 -22.96 -0.74
CA GLN A 121 8.82 -23.96 -1.76
C GLN A 121 9.35 -25.22 -1.10
#